data_AF-A0A8T0SRX7-F1
#
_entry.id   AF-A0A8T0SRX7-F1
#
_cell.length_a   1.000
_cell.length_b   1.000
_cell.length_c   1.000
_cell.angle_alpha   90.00
_cell.angle_beta   90.00
_cell.angle_gamma   90.00
#
_symmetry.space_group_name_H-M   'P 1'
#
loop_
_entity.id
_entity.type
_entity.pdbx_description
1 polymer ?
#
loop_
_entity_poly.entity_id
_entity_poly.type
_entity_poly.pdbx_seq_one_letter_code
_entity_poly.pdbx_strand_id
1 'polypeptide(L)'
;MHPLFSIPIPAEPRDGMEVGDGSSTARPAAGGDSSSCSGTLSSTYTPGASPVSSSCGFHPPGGSELDEEARAKNLGHVRGLLEEFCSHAGANADAPIERWLSEMDAAWVLHLAGHDSRQLPRLTRSWILALRDIKDSVFAYIDGLCGEDDGTCHSQPALSEFSRFVESTILKMLPFVDAIVALNNTVASTGSEHIVAAAETETKLEALIQVRDALSTASEEIQFWPHSSLYYQESTRMVDDMSDLLSSQLGKLDRAIWDAVDEIRNGVMDAGRAAACLSPDIHELTRSVISCIKLLDANYVLLSRIAYEAARRGTFVPEIKNRAPLTSLIVEMFSCLEGQLVAMFQSFQHDSLGFLFLINNSHLVWQQLHPMFDLEFPMAVLNRRIDDYIQSYLQVSWGPVLSCLYYDPRPLRLGRYSPLRQFEMEFQKVYANQRLWKVPDPELRARLRKAIARKITSGYAKFLEDNRATATPRVTPGELDERLQEIFEG
;
A
#
# COMPACT_ATOMS: atom_id res chain seq x y z
N MET A 1 3.16 22.31 13.10
CA MET A 1 3.57 20.96 12.68
C MET A 1 2.87 19.96 13.58
N HIS A 2 2.24 18.93 13.01
CA HIS A 2 1.64 17.85 13.79
C HIS A 2 2.75 17.12 14.56
N PRO A 3 2.55 16.70 15.82
CA PRO A 3 3.59 16.05 16.64
C PRO A 3 4.17 14.78 16.00
N LEU A 4 3.42 14.11 15.11
CA LEU A 4 3.88 12.95 14.32
C LEU A 4 5.07 13.25 13.41
N PHE A 5 5.26 14.51 12.98
CA PHE A 5 6.40 14.88 12.13
C PHE A 5 7.58 15.46 12.92
N SER A 6 7.46 15.55 14.23
CA SER A 6 8.50 16.05 15.13
C SER A 6 9.37 14.89 15.62
N ILE A 7 9.99 14.14 14.70
CA ILE A 7 11.00 13.14 15.07
C ILE A 7 12.34 13.87 15.18
N PRO A 8 12.95 13.97 16.39
CA PRO A 8 14.25 14.61 16.53
C PRO A 8 15.31 13.80 15.78
N ILE A 9 16.22 14.51 15.11
CA ILE A 9 17.44 13.90 14.58
C ILE A 9 18.18 13.27 15.78
N PRO A 10 18.69 12.03 15.67
CA PRO A 10 19.52 11.46 16.73
C PRO A 10 20.62 12.45 17.12
N ALA A 11 20.77 12.72 18.41
CA ALA A 11 21.67 13.76 18.92
C ALA A 11 23.10 13.56 18.40
N GLU A 12 23.84 14.68 18.28
CA GLU A 12 25.27 14.70 17.92
C GLU A 12 26.09 13.67 18.71
N PRO A 13 27.19 13.16 18.13
CA PRO A 13 27.95 12.03 18.67
C PRO A 13 28.29 12.21 20.15
N ARG A 14 28.31 11.09 20.89
CA ARG A 14 28.67 11.03 22.31
C ARG A 14 30.11 11.51 22.53
N ASP A 15 30.30 12.81 22.66
CA ASP A 15 31.51 13.38 23.22
C ASP A 15 31.43 13.29 24.74
N GLY A 16 32.20 12.36 25.30
CA GLY A 16 32.44 12.31 26.73
C GLY A 16 33.33 13.48 27.15
N MET A 17 32.72 14.57 27.62
CA MET A 17 33.32 15.44 28.64
C MET A 17 32.23 16.32 29.27
N GLU A 18 31.75 15.95 30.46
CA GLU A 18 30.98 16.84 31.32
C GLU A 18 31.85 18.03 31.75
N VAL A 19 31.42 19.24 31.44
CA VAL A 19 31.71 20.42 32.26
C VAL A 19 30.39 21.18 32.38
N GLY A 20 29.92 21.27 33.63
CA GLY A 20 28.57 21.72 33.96
C GLY A 20 28.38 23.23 34.06
N ASP A 21 27.09 23.49 34.31
CA ASP A 21 26.43 24.65 34.91
C ASP A 21 26.20 25.94 34.10
N GLY A 22 24.93 26.37 34.16
CA GLY A 22 24.56 27.76 33.91
C GLY A 22 23.12 28.01 33.47
N SER A 23 22.14 27.67 34.30
CA SER A 23 20.74 28.13 34.20
C SER A 23 20.63 29.66 34.06
N SER A 24 19.73 30.14 33.20
CA SER A 24 18.88 31.32 33.50
C SER A 24 17.70 31.47 32.54
N THR A 25 16.52 31.45 33.15
CA THR A 25 15.18 31.84 32.69
C THR A 25 15.09 33.28 32.18
N ALA A 26 14.30 33.52 31.11
CA ALA A 26 13.47 34.74 30.97
C ALA A 26 12.41 34.61 29.86
N ARG A 27 11.13 34.75 30.23
CA ARG A 27 10.03 35.28 29.41
C ARG A 27 10.03 36.81 29.56
N PRO A 28 9.53 37.60 28.58
CA PRO A 28 8.12 38.05 28.58
C PRO A 28 7.49 38.10 27.15
N ALA A 29 6.22 37.75 26.95
CA ALA A 29 4.98 38.55 27.07
C ALA A 29 4.66 39.50 25.89
N ALA A 30 3.53 39.17 25.24
CA ALA A 30 2.44 40.02 24.73
C ALA A 30 2.65 41.09 23.63
N GLY A 31 1.72 41.05 22.67
CA GLY A 31 1.09 42.24 22.09
C GLY A 31 1.20 42.37 20.57
N GLY A 32 0.06 42.44 19.88
CA GLY A 32 0.01 42.97 18.51
C GLY A 32 -1.14 42.45 17.64
N ASP A 33 -2.28 43.11 17.75
CA ASP A 33 -3.45 42.98 16.87
C ASP A 33 -3.17 43.37 15.41
N SER A 34 -3.91 42.78 14.46
CA SER A 34 -4.38 43.38 13.19
C SER A 34 -5.14 42.31 12.38
N SER A 35 -6.47 42.33 12.40
CA SER A 35 -7.38 43.08 11.51
C SER A 35 -7.67 42.40 10.16
N SER A 36 -8.94 42.03 10.02
CA SER A 36 -9.69 41.54 8.86
C SER A 36 -9.30 42.09 7.48
N CYS A 37 -9.49 41.24 6.46
CA CYS A 37 -10.24 41.60 5.25
C CYS A 37 -10.91 40.37 4.65
N SER A 38 -12.23 40.30 4.80
CA SER A 38 -13.14 39.42 4.07
C SER A 38 -13.36 39.98 2.67
N GLY A 39 -13.01 39.22 1.63
CA GLY A 39 -13.35 39.49 0.25
C GLY A 39 -14.40 38.50 -0.24
N THR A 40 -15.67 38.88 -0.13
CA THR A 40 -16.81 38.18 -0.73
C THR A 40 -16.91 38.60 -2.20
N LEU A 41 -16.78 37.67 -3.14
CA LEU A 41 -17.27 37.86 -4.50
C LEU A 41 -18.37 36.83 -4.79
N SER A 42 -19.59 37.39 -4.76
CA SER A 42 -20.83 36.78 -5.21
C SER A 42 -20.81 36.65 -6.73
N SER A 43 -21.03 35.44 -7.25
CA SER A 43 -21.39 35.22 -8.65
C SER A 43 -22.73 34.51 -8.68
N THR A 44 -23.77 35.30 -8.93
CA THR A 44 -25.13 34.87 -9.21
C THR A 44 -25.18 34.22 -10.59
N TYR A 45 -25.53 32.94 -10.67
CA TYR A 45 -26.01 32.34 -11.91
C TYR A 45 -27.37 31.71 -11.62
N THR A 46 -28.41 32.30 -12.21
CA THR A 46 -29.79 31.85 -12.12
C THR A 46 -30.02 30.64 -13.05
N PRO A 47 -30.82 29.65 -12.63
CA PRO A 47 -31.16 28.50 -13.45
C PRO A 47 -32.36 28.82 -14.35
N GLY A 48 -32.18 28.64 -15.67
CA GLY A 48 -33.27 28.67 -16.64
C GLY A 48 -34.01 27.32 -16.67
N ALA A 49 -35.31 27.34 -16.42
CA ALA A 49 -36.19 26.18 -16.44
C ALA A 49 -36.78 25.92 -17.84
N SER A 50 -36.69 24.66 -18.27
CA SER A 50 -37.69 23.83 -18.99
C SER A 50 -38.03 24.17 -20.46
N PRO A 51 -38.22 23.16 -21.35
CA PRO A 51 -39.38 22.27 -21.23
C PRO A 51 -39.11 20.76 -21.39
N VAL A 52 -40.01 20.02 -20.76
CA VAL A 52 -40.30 18.59 -20.88
C VAL A 52 -40.52 18.20 -22.34
N SER A 53 -39.82 17.17 -22.81
CA SER A 53 -40.17 16.40 -24.01
C SER A 53 -40.22 14.92 -23.66
N SER A 54 -41.39 14.34 -23.89
CA SER A 54 -41.76 12.94 -23.71
C SER A 54 -40.94 11.99 -24.58
N SER A 55 -40.68 10.80 -24.03
CA SER A 55 -40.73 9.47 -24.66
C SER A 55 -40.43 9.37 -26.17
N CYS A 56 -39.23 8.88 -26.49
CA CYS A 56 -38.99 7.96 -27.62
C CYS A 56 -37.77 7.09 -27.29
N GLY A 57 -37.90 5.78 -27.50
CA GLY A 57 -36.96 4.75 -27.07
C GLY A 57 -35.54 4.93 -27.58
N PHE A 58 -34.58 4.72 -26.68
CA PHE A 58 -33.18 4.51 -27.01
C PHE A 58 -33.01 3.05 -27.44
N HIS A 59 -32.84 2.80 -28.74
CA HIS A 59 -32.18 1.58 -29.21
C HIS A 59 -30.67 1.86 -29.26
N PRO A 60 -29.81 1.07 -28.58
CA PRO A 60 -28.37 1.19 -28.78
C PRO A 60 -28.01 0.67 -30.19
N PRO A 61 -27.03 1.29 -30.88
CA PRO A 61 -26.68 0.92 -32.23
C PRO A 61 -25.80 -0.34 -32.28
N GLY A 62 -26.29 -1.38 -32.95
CA GLY A 62 -25.50 -2.40 -33.66
C GLY A 62 -24.70 -3.39 -32.82
N GLY A 63 -25.34 -4.45 -32.35
CA GLY A 63 -24.66 -5.73 -32.07
C GLY A 63 -24.24 -6.36 -33.40
N SER A 64 -23.03 -6.93 -33.47
CA SER A 64 -22.61 -7.70 -34.66
C SER A 64 -23.45 -9.00 -34.75
N GLU A 65 -23.70 -9.54 -35.94
CA GLU A 65 -24.40 -10.84 -36.10
C GLU A 65 -23.74 -11.97 -35.28
N LEU A 66 -22.42 -11.90 -35.06
CA LEU A 66 -21.67 -12.83 -34.21
C LEU A 66 -22.03 -12.71 -32.71
N ASP A 67 -22.44 -11.52 -32.27
CA ASP A 67 -22.85 -11.23 -30.89
C ASP A 67 -24.29 -11.73 -30.65
N GLU A 68 -25.15 -11.62 -31.66
CA GLU A 68 -26.52 -12.16 -31.62
C GLU A 68 -26.53 -13.70 -31.62
N GLU A 69 -25.69 -14.35 -32.45
CA GLU A 69 -25.57 -15.81 -32.46
C GLU A 69 -25.01 -16.35 -31.13
N ALA A 70 -23.99 -15.70 -30.57
CA ALA A 70 -23.43 -16.06 -29.28
C ALA A 70 -24.46 -15.90 -28.14
N ARG A 71 -25.24 -14.82 -28.16
CA ARG A 71 -26.34 -14.61 -27.21
C ARG A 71 -27.45 -15.65 -27.33
N ALA A 72 -27.87 -15.98 -28.55
CA ALA A 72 -28.91 -17.00 -28.79
C ALA A 72 -28.45 -18.39 -28.32
N LYS A 73 -27.17 -18.72 -28.55
CA LYS A 73 -26.58 -19.96 -28.05
C LYS A 73 -26.53 -20.01 -26.52
N ASN A 74 -26.12 -18.91 -25.87
CA ASN A 74 -26.12 -18.82 -24.41
C ASN A 74 -27.54 -18.96 -23.84
N LEU A 75 -28.50 -18.22 -24.40
CA LEU A 75 -29.92 -18.31 -24.02
C LEU A 75 -30.45 -19.76 -24.11
N GLY A 76 -30.17 -20.45 -25.21
CA GLY A 76 -30.56 -21.85 -25.40
C GLY A 76 -29.90 -22.80 -24.40
N HIS A 77 -28.64 -22.57 -24.06
CA HIS A 77 -27.90 -23.34 -23.06
C HIS A 77 -28.50 -23.17 -21.65
N VAL A 78 -28.70 -21.94 -21.20
CA VAL A 78 -29.30 -21.63 -19.89
C VAL A 78 -30.72 -22.20 -19.79
N ARG A 79 -31.52 -22.10 -20.87
CA ARG A 79 -32.86 -22.69 -20.93
C ARG A 79 -32.82 -24.21 -20.77
N GLY A 80 -31.88 -24.90 -21.42
CA GLY A 80 -31.71 -26.35 -21.27
C GLY A 80 -31.33 -26.76 -19.85
N LEU A 81 -30.43 -26.01 -19.19
CA LEU A 81 -30.07 -26.23 -17.78
C LEU A 81 -31.28 -26.02 -16.86
N LEU A 82 -32.08 -24.98 -17.11
CA LEU A 82 -33.28 -24.68 -16.35
C LEU A 82 -34.36 -25.76 -16.51
N GLU A 83 -34.58 -26.25 -17.73
CA GLU A 83 -35.53 -27.34 -18.00
C GLU A 83 -35.12 -28.63 -17.27
N GLU A 84 -33.82 -28.95 -17.24
CA GLU A 84 -33.29 -30.08 -16.47
C GLU A 84 -33.47 -29.87 -14.96
N PHE A 85 -33.20 -28.66 -14.46
CA PHE A 85 -33.42 -28.29 -13.07
C PHE A 85 -34.89 -28.43 -12.65
N CYS A 86 -35.84 -27.95 -13.46
CA CYS A 86 -37.27 -28.09 -13.21
C CYS A 86 -37.74 -29.55 -13.28
N SER A 87 -37.14 -30.35 -14.17
CA SER A 87 -37.51 -31.76 -14.37
C SER A 87 -37.04 -32.68 -13.23
N HIS A 88 -36.01 -32.28 -12.49
CA HIS A 88 -35.45 -33.06 -11.38
C HIS A 88 -35.92 -32.52 -10.03
N ALA A 89 -37.06 -33.02 -9.52
CA ALA A 89 -37.49 -32.72 -8.16
C ALA A 89 -36.73 -33.59 -7.13
N GLY A 90 -35.91 -32.97 -6.26
CA GLY A 90 -35.24 -33.64 -5.13
C GLY A 90 -33.72 -33.78 -5.26
N ALA A 91 -33.16 -34.93 -4.85
CA ALA A 91 -31.71 -35.15 -4.67
C ALA A 91 -30.83 -34.98 -5.93
N ASN A 92 -31.44 -34.89 -7.13
CA ASN A 92 -30.75 -34.68 -8.41
C ASN A 92 -30.88 -33.24 -8.95
N ALA A 93 -31.55 -32.34 -8.23
CA ALA A 93 -31.72 -30.94 -8.67
C ALA A 93 -30.39 -30.18 -8.78
N ASP A 94 -29.35 -30.66 -8.10
CA ASP A 94 -28.03 -30.03 -8.10
C ASP A 94 -27.23 -30.35 -9.38
N ALA A 95 -27.47 -31.48 -10.03
CA ALA A 95 -26.71 -31.96 -11.19
C ALA A 95 -26.55 -30.93 -12.34
N PRO A 96 -27.60 -30.20 -12.78
CA PRO A 96 -27.44 -29.15 -13.79
C PRO A 96 -26.57 -27.99 -13.30
N ILE A 97 -26.65 -27.63 -12.01
CA ILE A 97 -25.80 -26.59 -11.41
C ILE A 97 -24.34 -27.05 -11.35
N GLU A 98 -24.09 -28.30 -10.94
CA GLU A 98 -22.72 -28.85 -10.92
C GLU A 98 -22.09 -28.88 -12.32
N ARG A 99 -22.88 -29.24 -13.33
CA ARG A 99 -22.44 -29.23 -14.73
C ARG A 99 -22.11 -27.82 -15.18
N TRP A 100 -22.99 -26.87 -14.92
CA TRP A 100 -22.77 -25.47 -15.29
C TRP A 100 -21.53 -24.89 -14.61
N LEU A 101 -21.36 -25.14 -13.31
CA LEU A 101 -20.14 -24.79 -12.57
C LEU A 101 -18.88 -25.48 -13.13
N SER A 102 -18.99 -26.72 -13.62
CA SER A 102 -17.87 -27.42 -14.26
C SER A 102 -17.46 -26.77 -15.58
N GLU A 103 -18.43 -26.32 -16.38
CA GLU A 103 -18.20 -25.61 -17.64
C GLU A 103 -17.47 -24.27 -17.41
N MET A 104 -17.68 -23.65 -16.25
CA MET A 104 -16.99 -22.43 -15.80
C MET A 104 -15.68 -22.66 -15.03
N ASP A 105 -15.19 -23.91 -14.94
CA ASP A 105 -14.02 -24.28 -14.11
C ASP A 105 -14.17 -23.92 -12.61
N ALA A 106 -15.41 -23.96 -12.10
CA ALA A 106 -15.79 -23.58 -10.73
C ALA A 106 -16.48 -24.70 -9.94
N ALA A 107 -16.54 -25.93 -10.45
CA ALA A 107 -17.11 -27.08 -9.73
C ALA A 107 -16.39 -27.39 -8.41
N TRP A 108 -15.13 -26.98 -8.26
CA TRP A 108 -14.37 -27.11 -7.02
C TRP A 108 -15.04 -26.40 -5.83
N VAL A 109 -15.88 -25.39 -6.06
CA VAL A 109 -16.58 -24.66 -4.99
C VAL A 109 -17.55 -25.56 -4.22
N LEU A 110 -18.02 -26.65 -4.85
CA LEU A 110 -18.90 -27.65 -4.22
C LEU A 110 -18.14 -28.58 -3.25
N HIS A 111 -16.80 -28.59 -3.34
CA HIS A 111 -15.94 -29.51 -2.62
C HIS A 111 -14.74 -28.77 -1.98
N LEU A 112 -15.02 -27.72 -1.22
CA LEU A 112 -14.02 -26.96 -0.48
C LEU A 112 -13.30 -27.85 0.56
N ALA A 113 -12.23 -28.52 0.16
CA ALA A 113 -11.35 -29.29 1.03
C ALA A 113 -10.09 -28.46 1.32
N GLY A 114 -9.77 -28.27 2.61
CA GLY A 114 -8.70 -27.45 3.17
C GLY A 114 -7.67 -26.91 2.16
N HIS A 115 -7.92 -25.71 1.65
CA HIS A 115 -7.10 -25.13 0.58
C HIS A 115 -5.80 -24.51 1.10
N ASP A 116 -4.72 -24.77 0.37
CA ASP A 116 -3.40 -24.16 0.55
C ASP A 116 -3.43 -22.70 0.04
N SER A 117 -2.82 -21.77 0.79
CA SER A 117 -2.69 -20.35 0.43
C SER A 117 -2.07 -20.15 -0.96
N ARG A 118 -1.23 -21.10 -1.40
CA ARG A 118 -0.59 -21.09 -2.72
C ARG A 118 -1.56 -21.23 -3.90
N GLN A 119 -2.72 -21.83 -3.68
CA GLN A 119 -3.75 -21.97 -4.72
C GLN A 119 -4.74 -20.80 -4.73
N LEU A 120 -4.74 -19.98 -3.68
CA LEU A 120 -5.72 -18.92 -3.46
C LEU A 120 -5.88 -17.97 -4.67
N PRO A 121 -4.80 -17.46 -5.32
CA PRO A 121 -4.98 -16.56 -6.46
C PRO A 121 -5.69 -17.22 -7.65
N ARG A 122 -5.45 -18.53 -7.89
CA ARG A 122 -6.10 -19.27 -8.97
C ARG A 122 -7.57 -19.52 -8.66
N LEU A 123 -7.87 -19.92 -7.42
CA LEU A 123 -9.23 -20.16 -6.95
C LEU A 123 -10.05 -18.87 -6.96
N THR A 124 -9.50 -17.77 -6.44
CA THR A 124 -10.13 -16.44 -6.50
C THR A 124 -10.44 -16.03 -7.93
N ARG A 125 -9.48 -16.18 -8.85
CA ARG A 125 -9.70 -15.85 -10.26
C ARG A 125 -10.80 -16.71 -10.90
N SER A 126 -10.75 -18.03 -10.71
CA SER A 126 -11.77 -18.96 -11.22
C SER A 126 -13.16 -18.59 -10.68
N TRP A 127 -13.27 -18.35 -9.37
CA TRP A 127 -14.54 -17.97 -8.72
C TRP A 127 -15.11 -16.65 -9.28
N ILE A 128 -14.27 -15.62 -9.47
CA ILE A 128 -14.69 -14.32 -10.02
C ILE A 128 -15.18 -14.47 -11.47
N LEU A 129 -14.50 -15.28 -12.28
CA LEU A 129 -14.89 -15.52 -13.66
C LEU A 129 -16.22 -16.28 -13.74
N ALA A 130 -16.41 -17.30 -12.91
CA ALA A 130 -17.68 -18.03 -12.85
C ALA A 130 -18.83 -17.14 -12.36
N LEU A 131 -18.61 -16.32 -11.32
CA LEU A 131 -19.64 -15.36 -10.86
C LEU A 131 -20.01 -14.37 -11.96
N ARG A 132 -19.03 -13.88 -12.74
CA ARG A 132 -19.28 -13.01 -13.88
C ARG A 132 -20.06 -13.71 -14.98
N ASP A 133 -19.72 -14.95 -15.31
CA ASP A 133 -20.40 -15.70 -16.37
C ASP A 133 -21.84 -16.06 -15.98
N ILE A 134 -22.09 -16.44 -14.71
CA ILE A 134 -23.44 -16.59 -14.15
C ILE A 134 -24.22 -15.30 -14.35
N LYS A 135 -23.64 -14.17 -13.93
CA LYS A 135 -24.25 -12.84 -14.02
C LYS A 135 -24.58 -12.43 -15.45
N ASP A 136 -23.63 -12.57 -16.38
CA ASP A 136 -23.81 -12.22 -17.80
C ASP A 136 -24.86 -13.14 -18.47
N SER A 137 -24.87 -14.42 -18.11
CA SER A 137 -25.86 -15.40 -18.59
C SER A 137 -27.26 -15.11 -18.07
N VAL A 138 -27.38 -14.68 -16.80
CA VAL A 138 -28.66 -14.25 -16.22
C VAL A 138 -29.19 -13.00 -16.93
N PHE A 139 -28.33 -12.02 -17.17
CA PHE A 139 -28.69 -10.81 -17.90
C PHE A 139 -29.15 -11.13 -19.33
N ALA A 140 -28.41 -11.96 -20.06
CA ALA A 140 -28.77 -12.39 -21.41
C ALA A 140 -30.11 -13.15 -21.45
N TYR A 141 -30.38 -13.98 -20.44
CA TYR A 141 -31.64 -14.69 -20.32
C TYR A 141 -32.83 -13.75 -20.13
N ILE A 142 -32.71 -12.81 -19.19
CA ILE A 142 -33.75 -11.82 -18.89
C ILE A 142 -34.01 -10.91 -20.10
N ASP A 143 -32.96 -10.42 -20.76
CA ASP A 143 -33.08 -9.55 -21.94
C ASP A 143 -33.68 -10.30 -23.14
N GLY A 144 -33.33 -11.59 -23.31
CA GLY A 144 -33.93 -12.47 -24.31
C GLY A 144 -35.44 -12.68 -24.11
N LEU A 145 -35.91 -12.79 -22.86
CA LEU A 145 -37.34 -12.89 -22.55
C LEU A 145 -38.12 -11.63 -22.93
N CYS A 146 -37.49 -10.45 -22.91
CA CYS A 146 -38.13 -9.19 -23.31
C CYS A 146 -38.23 -9.01 -24.84
N GLY A 147 -37.51 -9.81 -25.63
CA GLY A 147 -37.50 -9.76 -27.10
C GLY A 147 -38.42 -10.77 -27.81
N GLU A 148 -38.89 -11.81 -27.12
CA GLU A 148 -39.78 -12.86 -27.67
C GLU A 148 -41.27 -12.41 -27.62
N ASP A 149 -41.68 -11.41 -28.42
CA ASP A 149 -43.10 -11.02 -28.59
C ASP A 149 -43.81 -11.76 -29.75
N ASP A 150 -43.23 -12.88 -30.24
CA ASP A 150 -43.76 -13.59 -31.41
C ASP A 150 -44.37 -14.95 -31.05
N GLY A 151 -45.64 -14.90 -30.62
CA GLY A 151 -46.73 -15.82 -30.99
C GLY A 151 -46.60 -17.35 -30.81
N THR A 152 -45.48 -17.88 -30.33
CA THR A 152 -45.22 -19.33 -30.32
C THR A 152 -45.24 -19.85 -28.88
N CYS A 153 -46.32 -20.55 -28.55
CA CYS A 153 -46.56 -21.16 -27.24
C CYS A 153 -45.61 -22.34 -27.01
N HIS A 154 -44.35 -22.06 -26.69
CA HIS A 154 -43.53 -22.96 -25.89
C HIS A 154 -43.77 -22.56 -24.44
N SER A 155 -44.10 -23.53 -23.59
CA SER A 155 -44.25 -23.36 -22.14
C SER A 155 -42.93 -22.84 -21.57
N GLN A 156 -42.75 -21.51 -21.58
CA GLN A 156 -41.62 -20.84 -20.96
C GLN A 156 -41.59 -21.25 -19.47
N PRO A 157 -40.44 -21.67 -18.94
CA PRO A 157 -40.28 -21.91 -17.52
C PRO A 157 -40.76 -20.70 -16.74
N ALA A 158 -41.45 -20.91 -15.62
CA ALA A 158 -41.95 -19.79 -14.84
C ALA A 158 -40.75 -18.94 -14.38
N LEU A 159 -40.87 -17.60 -14.41
CA LEU A 159 -39.82 -16.70 -13.93
C LEU A 159 -39.37 -17.05 -12.49
N SER A 160 -40.29 -17.60 -11.69
CA SER A 160 -40.04 -18.12 -10.34
C SER A 160 -39.11 -19.35 -10.31
N GLU A 161 -39.13 -20.20 -11.32
CA GLU A 161 -38.22 -21.36 -11.45
C GLU A 161 -36.82 -20.92 -11.84
N PHE A 162 -36.72 -19.98 -12.81
CA PHE A 162 -35.44 -19.36 -13.18
C PHE A 162 -34.81 -18.64 -11.98
N SER A 163 -35.61 -17.84 -11.28
CA SER A 163 -35.27 -17.21 -10.01
C SER A 163 -34.67 -18.20 -9.00
N ARG A 164 -35.32 -19.35 -8.77
CA ARG A 164 -34.85 -20.39 -7.84
C ARG A 164 -33.56 -21.07 -8.32
N PHE A 165 -33.41 -21.28 -9.63
CA PHE A 165 -32.20 -21.85 -10.22
C PHE A 165 -30.99 -20.94 -10.00
N VAL A 166 -31.15 -19.64 -10.25
CA VAL A 166 -30.09 -18.64 -10.04
C VAL A 166 -29.76 -18.49 -8.56
N GLU A 167 -30.76 -18.42 -7.69
CA GLU A 167 -30.57 -18.41 -6.24
C GLU A 167 -29.76 -19.61 -5.78
N SER A 168 -30.14 -20.82 -6.19
CA SER A 168 -29.44 -22.06 -5.83
C SER A 168 -27.98 -22.06 -6.32
N THR A 169 -27.74 -21.53 -7.52
CA THR A 169 -26.39 -21.40 -8.09
C THR A 169 -25.53 -20.43 -7.29
N ILE A 170 -26.04 -19.24 -6.97
CA ILE A 170 -25.33 -18.25 -6.16
C ILE A 170 -25.07 -18.80 -4.75
N LEU A 171 -26.05 -19.44 -4.12
CA LEU A 171 -25.91 -20.06 -2.80
C LEU A 171 -24.78 -21.08 -2.76
N LYS A 172 -24.58 -21.85 -3.84
CA LYS A 172 -23.46 -22.79 -3.96
C LYS A 172 -22.11 -22.11 -4.15
N MET A 173 -22.07 -20.87 -4.61
CA MET A 173 -20.84 -20.08 -4.76
C MET A 173 -20.36 -19.45 -3.44
N LEU A 174 -21.29 -19.14 -2.52
CA LEU A 174 -21.01 -18.42 -1.27
C LEU A 174 -20.10 -19.12 -0.25
N PRO A 175 -20.07 -20.47 -0.11
CA PRO A 175 -19.17 -21.14 0.83
C PRO A 175 -17.69 -20.78 0.64
N PHE A 176 -17.28 -20.39 -0.58
CA PHE A 176 -15.91 -19.91 -0.81
C PHE A 176 -15.60 -18.60 -0.07
N VAL A 177 -16.60 -17.72 0.09
CA VAL A 177 -16.47 -16.47 0.88
C VAL A 177 -16.16 -16.80 2.34
N ASP A 178 -16.87 -17.75 2.92
CA ASP A 178 -16.61 -18.19 4.29
C ASP A 178 -15.23 -18.88 4.42
N ALA A 179 -14.81 -19.64 3.39
CA ALA A 179 -13.50 -20.29 3.35
C ALA A 179 -12.33 -19.30 3.27
N ILE A 180 -12.40 -18.26 2.44
CA ILE A 180 -11.34 -17.24 2.33
C ILE A 180 -11.24 -16.41 3.61
N VAL A 181 -12.37 -16.06 4.22
CA VAL A 181 -12.40 -15.37 5.52
C VAL A 181 -11.78 -16.24 6.61
N ALA A 182 -12.08 -17.54 6.65
CA ALA A 182 -11.48 -18.47 7.60
C ALA A 182 -9.96 -18.61 7.38
N LEU A 183 -9.51 -18.68 6.12
CA LEU A 183 -8.08 -18.78 5.78
C LEU A 183 -7.28 -17.56 6.24
N ASN A 184 -7.89 -16.38 6.24
CA ASN A 184 -7.28 -15.17 6.80
C ASN A 184 -6.99 -15.33 8.31
N ASN A 185 -7.96 -15.86 9.06
CA ASN A 185 -7.87 -16.01 10.52
C ASN A 185 -6.87 -17.08 11.00
N THR A 186 -6.43 -18.00 10.13
CA THR A 186 -5.55 -19.13 10.52
C THR A 186 -4.08 -18.75 10.73
N VAL A 187 -3.60 -17.61 10.20
CA VAL A 187 -2.18 -17.19 10.35
C VAL A 187 -1.89 -16.56 11.72
N ALA A 188 -2.94 -16.25 12.49
CA ALA A 188 -2.85 -15.63 13.81
C ALA A 188 -2.15 -16.47 14.91
N SER A 189 -1.63 -17.68 14.63
CA SER A 189 -1.14 -18.61 15.69
C SER A 189 0.25 -19.21 15.52
N THR A 190 0.96 -19.02 14.40
CA THR A 190 2.35 -19.53 14.30
C THR A 190 3.33 -18.38 14.45
N GLY A 191 3.66 -18.07 15.70
CA GLY A 191 4.85 -17.28 16.00
C GLY A 191 6.08 -17.97 15.41
N SER A 192 6.92 -17.17 14.73
CA SER A 192 8.19 -17.55 14.06
C SER A 192 8.09 -17.77 12.54
N GLU A 193 7.95 -16.68 11.80
CA GLU A 193 8.79 -16.29 10.64
C GLU A 193 8.18 -15.03 9.97
N HIS A 194 8.59 -13.84 10.43
CA HIS A 194 7.97 -12.55 10.06
C HIS A 194 8.07 -12.19 8.56
N ILE A 195 8.94 -12.86 7.79
CA ILE A 195 9.22 -12.55 6.37
C ILE A 195 8.25 -13.22 5.42
N VAL A 196 7.97 -14.50 5.68
CA VAL A 196 7.03 -15.30 4.89
C VAL A 196 5.59 -14.86 5.18
N ALA A 197 5.34 -14.40 6.41
CA ALA A 197 4.03 -13.91 6.83
C ALA A 197 3.56 -12.67 6.05
N ALA A 198 4.43 -11.72 5.69
CA ALA A 198 4.03 -10.47 5.05
C ALA A 198 3.58 -10.64 3.59
N ALA A 199 4.29 -11.47 2.81
CA ALA A 199 3.90 -11.77 1.44
C ALA A 199 2.61 -12.61 1.40
N GLU A 200 2.47 -13.55 2.34
CA GLU A 200 1.26 -14.35 2.46
C GLU A 200 0.04 -13.52 2.89
N THR A 201 0.18 -12.59 3.84
CA THR A 201 -0.91 -11.68 4.24
C THR A 201 -1.29 -10.73 3.11
N GLU A 202 -0.33 -10.22 2.33
CA GLU A 202 -0.61 -9.39 1.15
C GLU A 202 -1.45 -10.15 0.12
N THR A 203 -1.06 -11.39 -0.23
CA THR A 203 -1.83 -12.20 -1.19
C THR A 203 -3.23 -12.54 -0.70
N LYS A 204 -3.41 -12.76 0.61
CA LYS A 204 -4.73 -13.02 1.21
C LYS A 204 -5.60 -11.77 1.19
N LEU A 205 -5.04 -10.62 1.55
CA LEU A 205 -5.74 -9.34 1.53
C LEU A 205 -6.19 -8.97 0.11
N GLU A 206 -5.32 -9.15 -0.88
CA GLU A 206 -5.65 -8.91 -2.28
C GLU A 206 -6.80 -9.84 -2.75
N ALA A 207 -6.73 -11.13 -2.39
CA ALA A 207 -7.79 -12.08 -2.72
C ALA A 207 -9.14 -11.71 -2.06
N LEU A 208 -9.14 -11.26 -0.80
CA LEU A 208 -10.35 -10.78 -0.11
C LEU A 208 -10.96 -9.57 -0.82
N ILE A 209 -10.15 -8.59 -1.21
CA ILE A 209 -10.59 -7.40 -1.93
C ILE A 209 -11.21 -7.78 -3.28
N GLN A 210 -10.55 -8.65 -4.05
CA GLN A 210 -11.05 -9.07 -5.36
C GLN A 210 -12.38 -9.83 -5.28
N VAL A 211 -12.52 -10.75 -4.31
CA VAL A 211 -13.79 -11.47 -4.07
C VAL A 211 -14.88 -10.49 -3.64
N ARG A 212 -14.56 -9.56 -2.74
CA ARG A 212 -15.50 -8.54 -2.25
C ARG A 212 -16.01 -7.65 -3.37
N ASP A 213 -15.13 -7.18 -4.26
CA ASP A 213 -15.53 -6.31 -5.36
C ASP A 213 -16.38 -7.05 -6.39
N ALA A 214 -16.00 -8.28 -6.75
CA ALA A 214 -16.81 -9.12 -7.64
C ALA A 214 -18.21 -9.40 -7.06
N LEU A 215 -18.29 -9.69 -5.75
CA LEU A 215 -19.56 -9.89 -5.06
C LEU A 215 -20.38 -8.60 -4.96
N SER A 216 -19.73 -7.44 -4.80
CA SER A 216 -20.39 -6.13 -4.77
C SER A 216 -21.03 -5.83 -6.12
N THR A 217 -20.30 -6.06 -7.22
CA THR A 217 -20.83 -5.89 -8.58
C THR A 217 -22.02 -6.82 -8.83
N ALA A 218 -21.90 -8.11 -8.46
CA ALA A 218 -23.01 -9.05 -8.61
C ALA A 218 -24.24 -8.62 -7.78
N SER A 219 -24.03 -8.16 -6.53
CA SER A 219 -25.09 -7.69 -5.65
C SER A 219 -25.83 -6.47 -6.21
N GLU A 220 -25.10 -5.47 -6.71
CA GLU A 220 -25.69 -4.28 -7.34
C GLU A 220 -26.56 -4.67 -8.54
N GLU A 221 -26.06 -5.55 -9.41
CA GLU A 221 -26.80 -5.99 -10.60
C GLU A 221 -28.06 -6.81 -10.25
N ILE A 222 -28.00 -7.64 -9.20
CA ILE A 222 -29.17 -8.39 -8.70
C ILE A 222 -30.28 -7.44 -8.22
N GLN A 223 -29.93 -6.30 -7.62
CA GLN A 223 -30.91 -5.27 -7.23
C GLN A 223 -31.59 -4.62 -8.44
N PHE A 224 -30.96 -4.62 -9.60
CA PHE A 224 -31.50 -4.04 -10.84
C PHE A 224 -32.18 -5.06 -11.75
N TRP A 225 -32.26 -6.34 -11.37
CA TRP A 225 -33.04 -7.30 -12.13
C TRP A 225 -34.48 -6.80 -12.26
N PRO A 226 -35.03 -6.75 -13.49
CA PRO A 226 -36.32 -6.13 -13.71
C PRO A 226 -37.34 -6.82 -12.82
N HIS A 227 -37.91 -6.04 -11.90
CA HIS A 227 -39.14 -6.37 -11.19
C HIS A 227 -40.27 -6.39 -12.22
N SER A 228 -40.22 -7.33 -13.16
CA SER A 228 -41.12 -7.38 -14.30
C SER A 228 -42.53 -7.69 -13.81
N SER A 229 -43.29 -6.62 -13.66
CA SER A 229 -44.71 -6.53 -13.33
C SER A 229 -45.11 -7.10 -11.96
N LEU A 230 -45.59 -6.19 -11.11
CA LEU A 230 -46.66 -6.22 -10.10
C LEU A 230 -47.51 -7.49 -9.79
N TYR A 231 -47.16 -8.71 -10.23
CA TYR A 231 -47.98 -9.92 -10.13
C TYR A 231 -47.32 -11.12 -9.44
N TYR A 232 -46.05 -11.06 -9.03
CA TYR A 232 -45.40 -12.19 -8.34
C TYR A 232 -44.66 -11.77 -7.05
N GLN A 233 -45.41 -11.70 -5.94
CA GLN A 233 -44.87 -11.34 -4.62
C GLN A 233 -43.74 -12.27 -4.13
N GLU A 234 -43.72 -13.52 -4.59
CA GLU A 234 -42.71 -14.53 -4.21
C GLU A 234 -41.34 -14.24 -4.86
N SER A 235 -41.31 -13.69 -6.08
CA SER A 235 -40.06 -13.32 -6.76
C SER A 235 -39.42 -12.08 -6.11
N THR A 236 -40.23 -11.10 -5.69
CA THR A 236 -39.73 -9.94 -4.94
C THR A 236 -39.10 -10.35 -3.61
N ARG A 237 -39.77 -11.22 -2.84
CA ARG A 237 -39.24 -11.70 -1.55
C ARG A 237 -37.92 -12.44 -1.72
N MET A 238 -37.80 -13.28 -2.74
CA MET A 238 -36.57 -14.03 -2.99
C MET A 238 -35.40 -13.12 -3.40
N VAL A 239 -35.66 -12.05 -4.17
CA VAL A 239 -34.65 -11.03 -4.49
C VAL A 239 -34.23 -10.26 -3.24
N ASP A 240 -35.18 -9.88 -2.37
CA ASP A 240 -34.89 -9.22 -1.10
C ASP A 240 -34.04 -10.12 -0.19
N ASP A 241 -34.42 -11.40 -0.04
CA ASP A 241 -33.69 -12.40 0.75
C ASP A 241 -32.27 -12.62 0.22
N MET A 242 -32.09 -12.68 -1.11
CA MET A 242 -30.76 -12.77 -1.72
C MET A 242 -29.93 -11.49 -1.50
N SER A 243 -30.54 -10.31 -1.65
CA SER A 243 -29.87 -9.03 -1.41
C SER A 243 -29.38 -8.91 0.04
N ASP A 244 -30.19 -9.33 1.00
CA ASP A 244 -29.82 -9.37 2.42
C ASP A 244 -28.68 -10.37 2.68
N LEU A 245 -28.73 -11.54 2.04
CA LEU A 245 -27.66 -12.55 2.14
C LEU A 245 -26.33 -12.05 1.56
N LEU A 246 -26.35 -11.47 0.37
CA LEU A 246 -25.16 -10.92 -0.28
C LEU A 246 -24.60 -9.74 0.52
N SER A 247 -25.47 -8.87 1.05
CA SER A 247 -25.07 -7.79 1.95
C SER A 247 -24.40 -8.31 3.22
N SER A 248 -24.92 -9.40 3.79
CA SER A 248 -24.31 -10.09 4.94
C SER A 248 -22.91 -10.63 4.61
N GLN A 249 -22.74 -11.25 3.43
CA GLN A 249 -21.45 -11.76 2.97
C GLN A 249 -20.44 -10.63 2.69
N LEU A 250 -20.88 -9.53 2.06
CA LEU A 250 -20.06 -8.32 1.90
C LEU A 250 -19.60 -7.77 3.25
N GLY A 251 -20.49 -7.71 4.25
CA GLY A 251 -20.13 -7.29 5.61
C GLY A 251 -19.19 -8.24 6.36
N LYS A 252 -19.12 -9.52 5.98
CA LYS A 252 -18.08 -10.45 6.47
C LYS A 252 -16.73 -10.15 5.81
N LEU A 253 -16.72 -9.96 4.49
CA LEU A 253 -15.52 -9.61 3.73
C LEU A 253 -14.93 -8.28 4.18
N ASP A 254 -15.75 -7.24 4.33
CA ASP A 254 -15.31 -5.92 4.80
C ASP A 254 -14.64 -6.00 6.19
N ARG A 255 -15.16 -6.87 7.08
CA ARG A 255 -14.53 -7.14 8.38
C ARG A 255 -13.20 -7.87 8.24
N ALA A 256 -13.16 -8.95 7.45
CA ALA A 256 -11.92 -9.71 7.24
C ALA A 256 -10.81 -8.87 6.59
N ILE A 257 -11.17 -8.00 5.64
CA ILE A 257 -10.27 -7.02 5.02
C ILE A 257 -9.73 -6.07 6.09
N TRP A 258 -10.61 -5.52 6.95
CA TRP A 258 -10.18 -4.65 8.03
C TRP A 258 -9.25 -5.36 9.02
N ASP A 259 -9.59 -6.58 9.43
CA ASP A 259 -8.79 -7.37 10.37
C ASP A 259 -7.39 -7.66 9.81
N ALA A 260 -7.28 -7.98 8.51
CA ALA A 260 -5.99 -8.15 7.84
C ALA A 260 -5.18 -6.86 7.78
N VAL A 261 -5.82 -5.71 7.50
CA VAL A 261 -5.15 -4.40 7.51
C VAL A 261 -4.65 -4.06 8.92
N ASP A 262 -5.48 -4.28 9.95
CA ASP A 262 -5.10 -4.01 11.34
C ASP A 262 -4.01 -4.97 11.82
N GLU A 263 -4.00 -6.23 11.37
CA GLU A 263 -2.91 -7.17 11.63
C GLU A 263 -1.58 -6.69 11.04
N ILE A 264 -1.57 -6.26 9.77
CA ILE A 264 -0.36 -5.70 9.14
C ILE A 264 0.11 -4.47 9.91
N ARG A 265 -0.82 -3.57 10.27
CA ARG A 265 -0.54 -2.37 11.07
C ARG A 265 0.07 -2.72 12.42
N ASN A 266 -0.52 -3.66 13.16
CA ASN A 266 -0.05 -4.09 14.48
C ASN A 266 1.30 -4.80 14.38
N GLY A 267 1.50 -5.65 13.37
CA GLY A 267 2.78 -6.29 13.08
C GLY A 267 3.89 -5.26 12.80
N VAL A 268 3.57 -4.20 12.06
CA VAL A 268 4.48 -3.06 11.89
C VAL A 268 4.79 -2.44 13.24
N MET A 269 3.78 -2.13 14.07
CA MET A 269 3.98 -1.50 15.38
C MET A 269 4.82 -2.34 16.37
N ASP A 270 4.76 -3.67 16.29
CA ASP A 270 5.48 -4.58 17.19
C ASP A 270 6.90 -4.97 16.72
N ALA A 271 7.23 -4.80 15.44
CA ALA A 271 8.50 -5.22 14.85
C ALA A 271 9.75 -4.55 15.46
N GLY A 272 9.61 -3.37 16.06
CA GLY A 272 10.73 -2.61 16.64
C GLY A 272 11.41 -3.21 17.88
N ARG A 273 10.97 -4.38 18.37
CA ARG A 273 11.49 -4.99 19.63
C ARG A 273 12.58 -6.05 19.42
N ALA A 274 12.84 -6.50 18.21
CA ALA A 274 13.83 -7.55 17.95
C ALA A 274 15.22 -6.96 17.63
N ALA A 275 16.14 -7.03 18.58
CA ALA A 275 17.54 -6.65 18.38
C ALA A 275 18.27 -7.74 17.57
N ALA A 276 18.18 -7.66 16.24
CA ALA A 276 18.98 -8.47 15.32
C ALA A 276 20.23 -7.70 14.86
N CYS A 277 21.19 -8.41 14.25
CA CYS A 277 22.39 -7.81 13.66
C CYS A 277 21.98 -6.78 12.58
N LEU A 278 22.22 -5.50 12.84
CA LEU A 278 21.76 -4.42 11.97
C LEU A 278 22.73 -4.18 10.81
N SER A 279 22.21 -4.31 9.58
CA SER A 279 22.87 -3.91 8.34
C SER A 279 22.42 -2.52 7.93
N PRO A 280 23.26 -1.69 7.26
CA PRO A 280 22.82 -0.45 6.63
C PRO A 280 21.90 -0.64 5.42
N ASP A 281 21.62 -1.88 5.02
CA ASP A 281 20.73 -2.20 3.90
C ASP A 281 19.26 -1.81 4.15
N ILE A 282 18.44 -1.97 3.11
CA ILE A 282 17.00 -1.80 3.19
C ILE A 282 16.42 -2.83 4.16
N HIS A 283 15.84 -2.34 5.25
CA HIS A 283 15.14 -3.15 6.24
C HIS A 283 13.86 -3.70 5.64
N GLU A 284 13.52 -4.91 6.04
CA GLU A 284 12.31 -5.56 5.59
C GLU A 284 11.04 -4.82 6.00
N LEU A 285 10.98 -4.36 7.26
CA LEU A 285 9.90 -3.49 7.75
C LEU A 285 9.58 -2.33 6.78
N THR A 286 10.63 -1.70 6.23
CA THR A 286 10.47 -0.62 5.25
C THR A 286 9.77 -1.11 3.99
N ARG A 287 10.14 -2.29 3.47
CA ARG A 287 9.48 -2.91 2.30
C ARG A 287 8.03 -3.24 2.61
N SER A 288 7.75 -3.87 3.75
CA SER A 288 6.40 -4.28 4.15
C SER A 288 5.46 -3.09 4.33
N VAL A 289 5.90 -2.02 4.99
CA VAL A 289 5.09 -0.80 5.16
C VAL A 289 4.84 -0.12 3.82
N ILE A 290 5.85 -0.02 2.94
CA ILE A 290 5.66 0.53 1.59
C ILE A 290 4.64 -0.31 0.81
N SER A 291 4.74 -1.63 0.85
CA SER A 291 3.80 -2.54 0.17
C SER A 291 2.37 -2.32 0.67
N CYS A 292 2.19 -2.30 2.00
CA CYS A 292 0.88 -2.07 2.60
C CYS A 292 0.31 -0.71 2.22
N ILE A 293 1.08 0.38 2.32
CA ILE A 293 0.61 1.73 1.96
C ILE A 293 0.16 1.77 0.49
N LYS A 294 0.91 1.14 -0.42
CA LYS A 294 0.54 1.06 -1.83
C LYS A 294 -0.74 0.26 -2.05
N LEU A 295 -0.92 -0.84 -1.33
CA LEU A 295 -2.15 -1.64 -1.39
C LEU A 295 -3.35 -0.83 -0.90
N LEU A 296 -3.18 -0.07 0.19
CA LEU A 296 -4.22 0.81 0.73
C LEU A 296 -4.61 1.90 -0.27
N ASP A 297 -3.62 2.50 -0.93
CA ASP A 297 -3.83 3.54 -1.95
C ASP A 297 -4.50 2.99 -3.23
N ALA A 298 -4.05 1.84 -3.72
CA ALA A 298 -4.63 1.19 -4.89
C ALA A 298 -6.11 0.85 -4.70
N ASN A 299 -6.53 0.59 -3.46
CA ASN A 299 -7.90 0.23 -3.09
C ASN A 299 -8.59 1.32 -2.24
N TYR A 300 -8.18 2.58 -2.42
CA TYR A 300 -8.55 3.70 -1.54
C TYR A 300 -10.07 3.85 -1.38
N VAL A 301 -10.86 3.73 -2.46
CA VAL A 301 -12.32 3.92 -2.39
C VAL A 301 -12.96 2.91 -1.45
N LEU A 302 -12.67 1.62 -1.65
CA LEU A 302 -13.17 0.54 -0.82
C LEU A 302 -12.71 0.72 0.64
N LEU A 303 -11.40 0.86 0.83
CA LEU A 303 -10.81 0.92 2.16
C LEU A 303 -11.18 2.19 2.92
N SER A 304 -11.50 3.29 2.23
CA SER A 304 -12.00 4.51 2.86
C SER A 304 -13.35 4.28 3.51
N ARG A 305 -14.24 3.52 2.86
CA ARG A 305 -15.53 3.10 3.41
C ARG A 305 -15.34 2.17 4.60
N ILE A 306 -14.50 1.15 4.46
CA ILE A 306 -14.23 0.18 5.54
C ILE A 306 -13.61 0.88 6.76
N ALA A 307 -12.58 1.70 6.55
CA ALA A 307 -11.92 2.45 7.63
C ALA A 307 -12.88 3.45 8.30
N TYR A 308 -13.79 4.06 7.54
CA TYR A 308 -14.84 4.91 8.09
C TYR A 308 -15.79 4.12 8.99
N GLU A 309 -16.22 2.93 8.57
CA GLU A 309 -17.04 2.05 9.40
C GLU A 309 -16.31 1.58 10.66
N ALA A 310 -15.02 1.22 10.55
CA ALA A 310 -14.19 0.84 11.69
C ALA A 310 -14.07 2.00 12.70
N ALA A 311 -13.86 3.22 12.20
CA ALA A 311 -13.86 4.43 13.04
C ALA A 311 -15.21 4.67 13.72
N ARG A 312 -16.31 4.47 13.00
CA ARG A 312 -17.67 4.66 13.51
C ARG A 312 -18.05 3.61 14.57
N ARG A 313 -17.49 2.40 14.47
CA ARG A 313 -17.65 1.31 15.45
C ARG A 313 -16.67 1.43 16.64
N GLY A 314 -15.67 2.29 16.55
CA GLY A 314 -14.65 2.49 17.58
C GLY A 314 -13.58 1.40 17.61
N THR A 315 -13.51 0.51 16.62
CA THR A 315 -12.42 -0.46 16.47
C THR A 315 -11.15 0.18 15.96
N PHE A 316 -11.28 1.33 15.29
CA PHE A 316 -10.17 2.18 14.88
C PHE A 316 -10.38 3.59 15.44
N VAL A 317 -9.33 4.18 16.00
CA VAL A 317 -9.36 5.57 16.46
C VAL A 317 -8.26 6.32 15.72
N PRO A 318 -8.60 7.09 14.67
CA PRO A 318 -7.64 7.91 13.93
C PRO A 318 -6.94 8.89 14.88
N GLU A 319 -5.60 8.91 14.86
CA GLU A 319 -4.82 9.85 15.67
C GLU A 319 -4.88 11.26 15.09
N ILE A 320 -4.91 11.37 13.76
CA ILE A 320 -4.91 12.63 13.04
C ILE A 320 -6.34 13.11 12.87
N LYS A 321 -6.76 13.97 13.79
CA LYS A 321 -8.07 14.64 13.72
C LYS A 321 -8.18 15.47 12.44
N ASN A 322 -9.38 15.53 11.87
CA ASN A 322 -9.73 16.26 10.64
C ASN A 322 -9.15 15.66 9.33
N ARG A 323 -8.73 14.40 9.32
CA ARG A 323 -8.48 13.63 8.10
C ARG A 323 -9.48 12.48 7.98
N ALA A 324 -9.67 11.99 6.75
CA ALA A 324 -10.40 10.75 6.55
C ALA A 324 -9.68 9.62 7.31
N PRO A 325 -10.40 8.65 7.92
CA PRO A 325 -9.79 7.58 8.70
C PRO A 325 -8.69 6.82 7.95
N LEU A 326 -8.90 6.48 6.67
CA LEU A 326 -7.88 5.80 5.86
C LEU A 326 -6.63 6.67 5.66
N THR A 327 -6.78 7.95 5.32
CA THR A 327 -5.63 8.87 5.20
C THR A 327 -4.88 9.00 6.53
N SER A 328 -5.60 9.02 7.66
CA SER A 328 -4.97 9.02 8.99
C SER A 328 -4.13 7.76 9.19
N LEU A 329 -4.71 6.58 8.91
CA LEU A 329 -4.03 5.30 9.01
C LEU A 329 -2.74 5.27 8.16
N ILE A 330 -2.81 5.70 6.89
CA ILE A 330 -1.65 5.73 5.98
C ILE A 330 -0.53 6.60 6.57
N VAL A 331 -0.85 7.80 7.07
CA VAL A 331 0.13 8.72 7.66
C VAL A 331 0.67 8.19 8.99
N GLU A 332 -0.17 7.53 9.80
CA GLU A 332 0.24 6.88 11.05
C GLU A 332 1.22 5.73 10.78
N MET A 333 0.94 4.87 9.80
CA MET A 333 1.85 3.77 9.40
C MET A 333 3.20 4.31 8.93
N PHE A 334 3.19 5.36 8.11
CA PHE A 334 4.41 6.06 7.70
C PHE A 334 5.18 6.61 8.91
N SER A 335 4.51 7.32 9.81
CA SER A 335 5.14 7.94 10.99
C SER A 335 5.69 6.89 11.95
N CYS A 336 4.98 5.76 12.10
CA CYS A 336 5.43 4.61 12.88
C CYS A 336 6.71 4.02 12.30
N LEU A 337 6.77 3.80 10.98
CA LEU A 337 7.99 3.34 10.30
C LEU A 337 9.16 4.29 10.57
N GLU A 338 8.97 5.60 10.41
CA GLU A 338 10.03 6.57 10.67
C GLU A 338 10.55 6.47 12.12
N GLY A 339 9.64 6.40 13.10
CA GLY A 339 10.00 6.24 14.51
C GLY A 339 10.77 4.95 14.78
N GLN A 340 10.40 3.84 14.14
CA GLN A 340 11.08 2.56 14.28
C GLN A 340 12.46 2.53 13.62
N LEU A 341 12.61 3.16 12.45
CA LEU A 341 13.92 3.33 11.82
C LEU A 341 14.88 4.09 12.74
N VAL A 342 14.41 5.15 13.40
CA VAL A 342 15.19 5.91 14.37
C VAL A 342 15.46 5.11 15.66
N ALA A 343 14.53 4.28 16.11
CA ALA A 343 14.77 3.38 17.24
C ALA A 343 15.85 2.31 16.89
N MET A 344 15.78 1.73 15.69
CA MET A 344 16.77 0.77 15.20
C MET A 344 18.15 1.43 15.04
N PHE A 345 18.22 2.69 14.60
CA PHE A 345 19.46 3.46 14.56
C PHE A 345 20.23 3.41 15.89
N GLN A 346 19.54 3.48 17.03
CA GLN A 346 20.17 3.50 18.37
C GLN A 346 20.92 2.19 18.72
N SER A 347 20.63 1.11 18.00
CA SER A 347 21.27 -0.19 18.19
C SER A 347 22.51 -0.40 17.32
N PHE A 348 22.84 0.54 16.42
CA PHE A 348 24.10 0.50 15.66
C PHE A 348 25.30 0.83 16.54
N GLN A 349 26.39 0.07 16.38
CA GLN A 349 27.66 0.35 17.08
C GLN A 349 28.41 1.56 16.50
N HIS A 350 28.16 1.87 15.23
CA HIS A 350 28.82 2.95 14.52
C HIS A 350 27.77 3.89 13.92
N ASP A 351 27.77 5.14 14.37
CA ASP A 351 26.86 6.18 13.90
C ASP A 351 26.92 6.33 12.36
N SER A 352 28.08 6.14 11.73
CA SER A 352 28.22 6.13 10.26
C SER A 352 27.34 5.09 9.58
N LEU A 353 27.29 3.86 10.11
CA LEU A 353 26.43 2.79 9.59
C LEU A 353 24.97 3.07 9.90
N GLY A 354 24.68 3.58 11.09
CA GLY A 354 23.32 3.99 11.46
C GLY A 354 22.78 5.09 10.56
N PHE A 355 23.56 6.12 10.25
CA PHE A 355 23.10 7.16 9.33
C PHE A 355 22.94 6.62 7.91
N LEU A 356 23.82 5.73 7.45
CA LEU A 356 23.66 5.09 6.15
C LEU A 356 22.38 4.25 6.08
N PHE A 357 22.06 3.52 7.15
CA PHE A 357 20.79 2.81 7.32
C PHE A 357 19.59 3.75 7.19
N LEU A 358 19.58 4.85 7.93
CA LEU A 358 18.51 5.85 7.88
C LEU A 358 18.36 6.43 6.47
N ILE A 359 19.47 6.77 5.81
CA ILE A 359 19.49 7.32 4.44
C ILE A 359 18.90 6.32 3.44
N ASN A 360 19.40 5.07 3.44
CA ASN A 360 18.95 4.04 2.50
C ASN A 360 17.44 3.75 2.65
N ASN A 361 16.97 3.59 3.88
CA ASN A 361 15.57 3.26 4.14
C ASN A 361 14.63 4.45 3.90
N SER A 362 14.99 5.64 4.38
CA SER A 362 14.18 6.86 4.19
C SER A 362 14.09 7.23 2.71
N HIS A 363 15.19 7.08 1.96
CA HIS A 363 15.19 7.36 0.53
C HIS A 363 14.29 6.40 -0.25
N LEU A 364 14.30 5.11 0.08
CA LEU A 364 13.37 4.15 -0.54
C LEU A 364 11.91 4.54 -0.29
N VAL A 365 11.57 4.90 0.95
CA VAL A 365 10.22 5.37 1.30
C VAL A 365 9.84 6.58 0.46
N TRP A 366 10.71 7.59 0.40
CA TRP A 366 10.49 8.77 -0.41
C TRP A 366 10.31 8.44 -1.89
N GLN A 367 11.22 7.66 -2.48
CA GLN A 367 11.18 7.28 -3.89
C GLN A 367 9.87 6.56 -4.25
N GLN A 368 9.39 5.68 -3.38
CA GLN A 368 8.22 4.84 -3.64
C GLN A 368 6.87 5.52 -3.32
N LEU A 369 6.85 6.49 -2.39
CA LEU A 369 5.60 7.09 -1.87
C LEU A 369 5.44 8.58 -2.18
N HIS A 370 6.48 9.30 -2.63
CA HIS A 370 6.35 10.73 -3.00
C HIS A 370 5.32 11.04 -4.10
N PRO A 371 4.98 10.14 -5.05
CA PRO A 371 3.96 10.46 -6.05
C PRO A 371 2.53 10.48 -5.48
N MET A 372 2.33 9.94 -4.27
CA MET A 372 1.00 9.84 -3.66
C MET A 372 0.55 11.19 -3.11
N PHE A 373 -0.61 11.66 -3.59
CA PHE A 373 -1.15 12.98 -3.26
C PHE A 373 -1.33 13.20 -1.74
N ASP A 374 -1.90 12.21 -1.04
CA ASP A 374 -2.17 12.29 0.40
C ASP A 374 -0.89 12.39 1.28
N LEU A 375 0.27 12.09 0.69
CA LEU A 375 1.59 12.09 1.32
C LEU A 375 2.50 13.24 0.88
N GLU A 376 2.02 14.21 0.09
CA GLU A 376 2.84 15.33 -0.41
C GLU A 376 3.62 16.06 0.72
N PHE A 377 2.91 16.47 1.78
CA PHE A 377 3.53 17.15 2.92
C PHE A 377 4.50 16.25 3.72
N PRO A 378 4.10 15.03 4.15
CA PRO A 378 5.02 14.06 4.76
C PRO A 378 6.30 13.84 3.95
N MET A 379 6.18 13.71 2.62
CA MET A 379 7.30 13.40 1.73
C MET A 379 8.23 14.60 1.55
N ALA A 380 7.70 15.83 1.56
CA ALA A 380 8.52 17.04 1.59
C ALA A 380 9.33 17.14 2.89
N VAL A 381 8.75 16.75 4.04
CA VAL A 381 9.46 16.70 5.33
C VAL A 381 10.52 15.61 5.32
N LEU A 382 10.19 14.41 4.85
CA LEU A 382 11.12 13.28 4.73
C LEU A 382 12.31 13.63 3.84
N ASN A 383 12.09 14.30 2.69
CA ASN A 383 13.16 14.69 1.79
C ASN A 383 14.18 15.63 2.46
N ARG A 384 13.71 16.60 3.26
CA ARG A 384 14.59 17.45 4.06
C ARG A 384 15.35 16.65 5.11
N ARG A 385 14.68 15.71 5.77
CA ARG A 385 15.29 14.84 6.78
C ARG A 385 16.36 13.92 6.20
N ILE A 386 16.17 13.41 4.98
CA ILE A 386 17.20 12.67 4.23
C ILE A 386 18.44 13.55 4.05
N ASP A 387 18.26 14.82 3.70
CA ASP A 387 19.37 15.76 3.53
C ASP A 387 20.10 16.00 4.86
N ASP A 388 19.37 16.15 5.96
CA ASP A 388 19.93 16.26 7.30
C ASP A 388 20.73 15.00 7.68
N TYR A 389 20.20 13.80 7.41
CA TYR A 389 20.91 12.54 7.64
C TYR A 389 22.18 12.44 6.80
N ILE A 390 22.16 12.89 5.54
CA ILE A 390 23.36 12.97 4.70
C ILE A 390 24.39 13.91 5.33
N GLN A 391 23.98 15.09 5.83
CA GLN A 391 24.92 16.00 6.50
C GLN A 391 25.53 15.39 7.76
N SER A 392 24.72 14.77 8.62
CA SER A 392 25.20 14.09 9.83
C SER A 392 26.14 12.93 9.47
N TYR A 393 25.81 12.13 8.45
CA TYR A 393 26.69 11.08 7.93
C TYR A 393 28.06 11.64 7.50
N LEU A 394 28.07 12.77 6.78
CA LEU A 394 29.30 13.43 6.34
C LEU A 394 30.09 14.03 7.51
N GLN A 395 29.43 14.46 8.59
CA GLN A 395 30.11 14.97 9.78
C GLN A 395 30.76 13.84 10.56
N VAL A 396 30.01 12.78 10.85
CA VAL A 396 30.49 11.63 11.62
C VAL A 396 31.55 10.83 10.87
N SER A 397 31.33 10.53 9.58
CA SER A 397 32.19 9.62 8.82
C SER A 397 33.41 10.32 8.21
N TRP A 398 33.26 11.58 7.81
CA TRP A 398 34.27 12.30 7.04
C TRP A 398 34.80 13.56 7.75
N GLY A 399 34.17 13.99 8.84
CA GLY A 399 34.66 15.08 9.69
C GLY A 399 36.02 14.78 10.33
N PRO A 400 36.26 13.59 10.92
CA PRO A 400 37.57 13.23 11.46
C PRO A 400 38.68 13.18 10.40
N VAL A 401 38.36 12.78 9.17
CA VAL A 401 39.32 12.81 8.05
C VAL A 401 39.72 14.26 7.75
N LEU A 402 38.73 15.15 7.66
CA LEU A 402 38.97 16.57 7.39
C LEU A 402 39.64 17.31 8.53
N SER A 403 39.35 16.98 9.79
CA SER A 403 39.96 17.66 10.94
C SER A 403 41.48 17.50 10.96
N CYS A 404 42.02 16.42 10.39
CA CYS A 404 43.45 16.23 10.20
C CYS A 404 44.13 17.36 9.41
N LEU A 405 43.40 18.06 8.54
CA LEU A 405 43.92 19.17 7.74
C LEU A 405 43.82 20.53 8.44
N TYR A 406 42.95 20.66 9.44
CA TYR A 406 42.66 21.92 10.12
C TYR A 406 43.23 21.98 11.54
N TYR A 407 43.54 20.84 12.15
CA TYR A 407 44.06 20.77 13.52
C TYR A 407 45.59 20.80 13.53
N ASP A 408 46.15 21.89 14.08
CA ASP A 408 47.55 21.97 14.48
C ASP A 408 47.62 21.84 16.01
N PRO A 409 48.08 20.70 16.57
CA PRO A 409 48.36 20.61 17.99
C PRO A 409 49.61 21.48 18.28
N ARG A 410 49.35 22.74 18.63
CA ARG A 410 50.31 23.82 18.96
C ARG A 410 51.44 23.38 19.94
N PRO A 411 52.35 24.30 20.34
CA PRO A 411 53.54 24.83 19.68
C PRO A 411 54.83 24.17 20.23
N LEU A 412 54.74 22.96 20.79
CA LEU A 412 55.87 22.28 21.44
C LEU A 412 56.35 21.12 20.57
N ARG A 413 57.29 21.47 19.70
CA ARG A 413 58.04 20.58 18.82
C ARG A 413 58.66 19.41 19.60
N LEU A 414 58.05 18.23 19.54
CA LEU A 414 58.70 16.98 19.98
C LEU A 414 58.26 15.73 19.18
N GLY A 415 57.54 15.87 18.07
CA GLY A 415 57.17 14.74 17.21
C GLY A 415 56.95 15.11 15.74
N ARG A 416 57.23 14.16 14.84
CA ARG A 416 56.99 14.24 13.37
C ARG A 416 55.48 14.21 13.05
N TYR A 417 54.72 15.16 13.57
CA TYR A 417 53.32 15.32 13.22
C TYR A 417 53.22 15.92 11.80
N SER A 418 52.56 15.23 10.88
CA SER A 418 52.28 15.71 9.54
C SER A 418 50.77 15.65 9.31
N PRO A 419 50.07 16.80 9.30
CA PRO A 419 48.64 16.89 9.00
C PRO A 419 48.25 16.10 7.74
N LEU A 420 49.05 16.24 6.69
CA LEU A 420 48.90 15.55 5.41
C LEU A 420 48.98 14.02 5.54
N ARG A 421 49.96 13.50 6.29
CA ARG A 421 50.12 12.05 6.48
C ARG A 421 48.98 11.47 7.31
N GLN A 422 48.50 12.21 8.31
CA GLN A 422 47.36 11.80 9.13
C GLN A 422 46.07 11.76 8.31
N PHE A 423 45.84 12.79 7.49
CA PHE A 423 44.73 12.83 6.53
C PHE A 423 44.75 11.62 5.59
N GLU A 424 45.89 11.33 4.95
CA GLU A 424 46.02 10.20 4.01
C GLU A 424 45.74 8.84 4.69
N MET A 425 46.17 8.68 5.95
CA MET A 425 45.93 7.47 6.73
C MET A 425 44.46 7.29 7.10
N GLU A 426 43.82 8.33 7.65
CA GLU A 426 42.40 8.27 8.01
C GLU A 426 41.50 8.16 6.77
N PHE A 427 41.83 8.86 5.68
CA PHE A 427 41.14 8.72 4.40
C PHE A 427 41.18 7.26 3.94
N GLN A 428 42.36 6.62 3.92
CA GLN A 428 42.49 5.25 3.43
C GLN A 428 41.70 4.25 4.29
N LYS A 429 41.65 4.47 5.60
CA LYS A 429 40.86 3.65 6.53
C LYS A 429 39.36 3.76 6.25
N VAL A 430 38.84 4.99 6.16
CA VAL A 430 37.43 5.24 5.87
C VAL A 430 37.06 4.72 4.48
N TYR A 431 37.90 4.99 3.48
CA TYR A 431 37.76 4.51 2.11
C TYR A 431 37.67 2.97 2.04
N ALA A 432 38.61 2.26 2.66
CA ALA A 432 38.64 0.79 2.65
C ALA A 432 37.37 0.18 3.24
N ASN A 433 36.83 0.78 4.31
CA ASN A 433 35.58 0.32 4.92
C ASN A 433 34.37 0.62 4.02
N GLN A 434 34.25 1.85 3.53
CA GLN A 434 33.05 2.28 2.77
C GLN A 434 32.93 1.65 1.39
N ARG A 435 34.02 1.12 0.81
CA ARG A 435 33.95 0.27 -0.39
C ARG A 435 33.16 -1.01 -0.20
N LEU A 436 33.15 -1.54 1.02
CA LEU A 436 32.43 -2.77 1.39
C LEU A 436 30.97 -2.50 1.79
N TRP A 437 30.59 -1.23 1.94
CA TRP A 437 29.23 -0.86 2.27
C TRP A 437 28.41 -0.75 0.99
N LYS A 438 27.08 -0.85 1.12
CA LYS A 438 26.17 -0.81 -0.01
C LYS A 438 25.19 0.34 0.09
N VAL A 439 25.03 1.05 -1.02
CA VAL A 439 23.91 1.98 -1.24
C VAL A 439 23.15 1.45 -2.46
N PRO A 440 22.00 0.76 -2.26
CA PRO A 440 21.31 0.04 -3.33
C PRO A 440 20.88 0.95 -4.48
N ASP A 441 20.36 2.14 -4.18
CA ASP A 441 19.88 3.07 -5.19
C ASP A 441 21.06 3.81 -5.87
N PRO A 442 21.17 3.76 -7.21
CA PRO A 442 22.29 4.35 -7.93
C PRO A 442 22.30 5.88 -7.89
N GLU A 443 21.13 6.54 -7.85
CA GLU A 443 21.03 8.00 -7.80
C GLU A 443 21.46 8.51 -6.43
N LEU A 444 20.98 7.87 -5.36
CA LEU A 444 21.39 8.15 -3.99
C LEU A 444 22.88 7.92 -3.78
N ARG A 445 23.41 6.82 -4.33
CA ARG A 445 24.84 6.50 -4.30
C ARG A 445 25.68 7.57 -4.99
N ALA A 446 25.29 7.99 -6.19
CA ALA A 446 25.94 9.09 -6.91
C ALA A 446 25.86 10.41 -6.13
N ARG A 447 24.70 10.70 -5.51
CA ARG A 447 24.49 11.89 -4.67
C ARG A 447 25.41 11.91 -3.45
N LEU A 448 25.53 10.79 -2.73
CA LEU A 448 26.43 10.63 -1.59
C LEU A 448 27.89 10.81 -1.99
N ARG A 449 28.34 10.11 -3.05
CA ARG A 449 29.72 10.25 -3.58
C ARG A 449 30.04 11.69 -3.92
N LYS A 450 29.15 12.37 -4.64
CA LYS A 450 29.30 13.79 -5.00
C LYS A 450 29.40 14.69 -3.78
N ALA A 451 28.60 14.43 -2.74
CA ALA A 451 28.63 15.21 -1.51
C ALA A 451 29.94 15.01 -0.73
N ILE A 452 30.42 13.76 -0.65
CA ILE A 452 31.70 13.41 -0.03
C ILE A 452 32.86 14.06 -0.80
N ALA A 453 32.92 13.86 -2.11
CA ALA A 453 33.94 14.42 -3.00
C ALA A 453 34.03 15.94 -2.86
N ARG A 454 32.90 16.64 -2.93
CA ARG A 454 32.87 18.10 -2.72
C ARG A 454 33.46 18.48 -1.37
N LYS A 455 33.11 17.77 -0.30
CA LYS A 455 33.54 18.08 1.06
C LYS A 455 35.04 17.81 1.26
N ILE A 456 35.54 16.67 0.77
CA ILE A 456 36.93 16.25 0.93
C ILE A 456 37.86 17.03 -0.01
N THR A 457 37.54 17.08 -1.30
CA THR A 457 38.41 17.70 -2.32
C THR A 457 38.57 19.20 -2.07
N SER A 458 37.50 19.90 -1.64
CA SER A 458 37.60 21.32 -1.30
C SER A 458 38.52 21.58 -0.11
N GLY A 459 38.39 20.81 0.98
CA GLY A 459 39.26 20.94 2.15
C GLY A 459 40.71 20.59 1.84
N TYR A 460 40.92 19.52 1.07
CA TYR A 460 42.25 19.06 0.69
C TYR A 460 42.97 20.02 -0.27
N ALA A 461 42.28 20.50 -1.30
CA ALA A 461 42.83 21.48 -2.24
C ALA A 461 43.25 22.76 -1.52
N LYS A 462 42.38 23.29 -0.65
CA LYS A 462 42.69 24.48 0.16
C LYS A 462 43.93 24.28 1.04
N PHE A 463 44.04 23.13 1.73
CA PHE A 463 45.23 22.81 2.53
C PHE A 463 46.51 22.79 1.69
N LEU A 464 46.47 22.18 0.49
CA LEU A 464 47.63 22.13 -0.40
C LEU A 464 48.03 23.51 -0.92
N GLU A 465 47.06 24.39 -1.19
CA GLU A 465 47.32 25.78 -1.56
C GLU A 465 48.01 26.56 -0.45
N ASP A 466 47.56 26.38 0.80
CA ASP A 466 48.13 27.05 1.97
C ASP A 466 49.54 26.52 2.33
N ASN A 467 49.87 25.28 1.93
CA ASN A 467 51.10 24.58 2.31
C ASN A 467 52.02 24.19 1.13
N ARG A 468 51.93 24.89 -0.01
CA ARG A 468 52.67 24.57 -1.25
C ARG A 468 54.17 24.36 -1.10
N ALA A 469 54.80 25.00 -0.10
CA ALA A 469 56.24 24.91 0.13
C ALA A 469 56.69 23.66 0.93
N THR A 470 55.77 22.98 1.62
CA THR A 470 56.09 21.93 2.60
C THR A 470 55.28 20.64 2.41
N ALA A 471 54.17 20.69 1.67
CA ALA A 471 53.29 19.56 1.40
C ALA A 471 53.59 18.92 0.04
N THR A 472 54.14 17.70 0.05
CA THR A 472 54.22 16.83 -1.14
C THR A 472 53.17 15.71 -1.02
N PRO A 473 52.01 15.84 -1.68
CA PRO A 473 50.92 14.86 -1.57
C PRO A 473 51.28 13.53 -2.24
N ARG A 474 50.91 12.41 -1.61
CA ARG A 474 51.02 11.08 -2.24
C ARG A 474 49.86 10.79 -3.18
N VAL A 475 48.71 11.41 -2.93
CA VAL A 475 47.49 11.27 -3.71
C VAL A 475 47.04 12.66 -4.14
N THR A 476 46.87 12.88 -5.43
CA THR A 476 46.40 14.18 -5.93
C THR A 476 44.91 14.37 -5.67
N PRO A 477 44.40 15.62 -5.64
CA PRO A 477 42.96 15.86 -5.53
C PRO A 477 42.12 15.14 -6.60
N GLY A 478 42.65 14.95 -7.82
CA GLY A 478 41.98 14.20 -8.89
C GLY A 478 41.92 12.70 -8.62
N GLU A 479 43.04 12.09 -8.23
CA GLU A 479 43.08 10.66 -7.86
C GLU A 479 42.18 10.36 -6.65
N LEU A 480 42.01 11.32 -5.75
CA LEU A 480 41.09 11.20 -4.62
C LEU A 480 39.63 11.12 -5.09
N ASP A 481 39.25 11.97 -6.05
CA ASP A 481 37.90 12.00 -6.63
C ASP A 481 37.58 10.70 -7.38
N GLU A 482 38.55 10.15 -8.12
CA GLU A 482 38.45 8.86 -8.80
C GLU A 482 38.21 7.72 -7.79
N ARG A 483 39.00 7.66 -6.71
CA ARG A 483 38.80 6.67 -5.64
C ARG A 483 37.42 6.79 -5.01
N LEU A 484 36.94 8.00 -4.77
CA LEU A 484 35.61 8.22 -4.20
C LEU A 484 34.46 7.76 -5.11
N GLN A 485 34.71 7.43 -6.38
CA GLN A 485 33.70 6.77 -7.22
C GLN A 485 33.53 5.28 -6.89
N GLU A 486 34.47 4.67 -6.17
CA GLU A 486 34.45 3.23 -5.84
C GLU A 486 33.76 2.89 -4.51
N ILE A 487 33.44 3.89 -3.68
CA ILE A 487 32.79 3.64 -2.38
C ILE A 487 31.31 3.32 -2.55
N PHE A 488 30.73 2.48 -1.69
CA PHE A 488 29.34 2.02 -1.73
C PHE A 488 28.97 0.97 -2.80
N GLU A 489 29.95 0.27 -3.38
CA GLU A 489 29.72 -0.81 -4.37
C GLU A 489 29.61 -2.22 -3.74
N GLY A 490 29.60 -2.32 -2.40
CA GLY A 490 29.69 -3.57 -1.65
C GLY A 490 28.53 -4.55 -1.80
#